data_AF-A0A3B0VQ29-F1
#
_entry.id   AF-A0A3B0VQ29-F1
#
_cell.length_a   1.000
_cell.length_b   1.000
_cell.length_c   1.000
_cell.angle_alpha   90.00
_cell.angle_beta   90.00
_cell.angle_gamma   90.00
#
_symmetry.space_group_name_H-M   'P 1'
#
loop_
_entity.id
_entity.type
_entity.pdbx_description
1 polymer ?
#
loop_
_entity_poly.entity_id
_entity_poly.type
_entity_poly.pdbx_seq_one_letter_code
_entity_poly.pdbx_strand_id
1 'polypeptide(L)'
;MSIYQLAPSDFEKAAVVLADLAEWNVYLTAVLNQNSPGRIYIDDVTQPRSAFAVSIDCAYLAGDPHNDAFNAGVAKVLEATLLAGDRVNPADPELAICVDSPDWETALADILSHWRWPPNWGANHYYLLGKSRLDWRKKLPAGYKIAQLDAPLLAAQNARLPQTITDSIRIGWQGEANFLENGFGFVALNGDEIVCWCMADVTTGQACEIGIQTAVKHRRLGLAMAVTAATVEYCLQAGFNKIGWHCGADNPGSIGTAVNVGFVLERPYSFYSFYYNEAAHFIELGRIYFFDAQLYAEAAEMLEIAIEVGQDLEHYVYLLAARAWGWLENGRKAHHYLNLAIDHGFTDSDLLQNLPEFAFLQSKPAWQKLLGRL
;
A
#
# COMPACT_ATOMS: atom_id res chain seq x y z
N MET A 1 -30.27 -10.20 -3.06
CA MET A 1 -29.05 -9.42 -3.38
C MET A 1 -29.27 -8.05 -2.78
N SER A 2 -28.36 -7.64 -1.92
CA SER A 2 -28.58 -6.70 -0.82
C SER A 2 -27.63 -5.50 -0.86
N ILE A 3 -26.92 -5.33 -1.98
CA ILE A 3 -26.14 -4.13 -2.28
C ILE A 3 -26.40 -3.71 -3.71
N TYR A 4 -26.34 -2.41 -3.96
CA TYR A 4 -26.53 -1.77 -5.25
C TYR A 4 -25.23 -1.10 -5.66
N GLN A 5 -24.64 -1.54 -6.78
CA GLN A 5 -23.58 -0.77 -7.42
C GLN A 5 -24.20 0.46 -8.07
N LEU A 6 -23.73 1.65 -7.70
CA LEU A 6 -24.20 2.90 -8.24
C LEU A 6 -23.60 3.16 -9.62
N ALA A 7 -24.40 3.75 -10.50
CA ALA A 7 -23.86 4.44 -11.67
C ALA A 7 -23.14 5.72 -11.20
N PRO A 8 -22.11 6.21 -11.93
CA PRO A 8 -21.41 7.44 -11.55
C PRO A 8 -22.34 8.63 -11.31
N SER A 9 -23.41 8.74 -12.10
CA SER A 9 -24.43 9.80 -11.98
C SER A 9 -25.28 9.76 -10.71
N ASP A 10 -25.14 8.70 -9.89
CA ASP A 10 -25.88 8.49 -8.65
C ASP A 10 -24.96 8.47 -7.41
N PHE A 11 -23.66 8.73 -7.56
CA PHE A 11 -22.69 8.66 -6.46
C PHE A 11 -23.03 9.58 -5.29
N GLU A 12 -23.74 10.69 -5.52
CA GLU A 12 -24.21 11.59 -4.48
C GLU A 12 -25.14 10.91 -3.46
N LYS A 13 -25.81 9.82 -3.83
CA LYS A 13 -26.66 9.04 -2.90
C LYS A 13 -25.86 8.42 -1.77
N ALA A 14 -24.60 8.07 -2.01
CA ALA A 14 -23.72 7.50 -0.98
C ALA A 14 -23.03 8.56 -0.11
N ALA A 15 -23.09 9.84 -0.49
CA ALA A 15 -22.35 10.91 0.18
C ALA A 15 -22.72 11.05 1.66
N VAL A 16 -23.99 10.76 2.03
CA VAL A 16 -24.44 10.83 3.43
C VAL A 16 -23.75 9.79 4.33
N VAL A 17 -23.46 8.60 3.81
CA VAL A 17 -22.79 7.53 4.56
C VAL A 17 -21.28 7.70 4.52
N LEU A 18 -20.73 8.17 3.39
CA LEU A 18 -19.29 8.31 3.18
C LEU A 18 -18.72 9.65 3.67
N ALA A 19 -19.54 10.55 4.22
CA ALA A 19 -19.18 11.93 4.53
C ALA A 19 -17.93 12.03 5.43
N ASP A 20 -17.89 11.26 6.51
CA ASP A 20 -16.81 11.35 7.51
C ASP A 20 -15.47 10.86 6.95
N LEU A 21 -15.48 9.81 6.12
CA LEU A 21 -14.27 9.37 5.42
C LEU A 21 -13.86 10.36 4.33
N ALA A 22 -14.82 10.91 3.58
CA ALA A 22 -14.56 11.86 2.51
C ALA A 22 -14.00 13.20 3.05
N GLU A 23 -14.31 13.56 4.31
CA GLU A 23 -13.81 14.78 4.93
C GLU A 23 -12.27 14.86 4.92
N TRP A 24 -11.56 13.73 4.99
CA TRP A 24 -10.10 13.69 5.07
C TRP A 24 -9.44 12.85 3.97
N ASN A 25 -10.13 11.88 3.36
CA ASN A 25 -9.65 11.15 2.18
C ASN A 25 -10.05 11.87 0.88
N VAL A 26 -9.10 12.53 0.25
CA VAL A 26 -9.30 13.29 -0.99
C VAL A 26 -9.62 12.34 -2.15
N TYR A 27 -9.03 11.13 -2.19
CA TYR A 27 -9.42 10.11 -3.17
C TYR A 27 -10.91 9.76 -3.13
N LEU A 28 -11.48 9.58 -1.94
CA LEU A 28 -12.91 9.28 -1.81
C LEU A 28 -13.78 10.44 -2.26
N THR A 29 -13.39 11.68 -1.92
CA THR A 29 -14.06 12.88 -2.44
C THR A 29 -13.98 12.96 -3.96
N ALA A 30 -12.82 12.66 -4.53
CA ALA A 30 -12.62 12.68 -5.99
C ALA A 30 -13.43 11.61 -6.71
N VAL A 31 -13.63 10.43 -6.10
CA VAL A 31 -14.55 9.41 -6.61
C VAL A 31 -15.99 9.91 -6.59
N LEU A 32 -16.46 10.46 -5.46
CA LEU A 32 -17.82 11.01 -5.34
C LEU A 32 -18.08 12.13 -6.36
N ASN A 33 -17.08 12.96 -6.64
CA ASN A 33 -17.13 14.03 -7.63
C ASN A 33 -16.79 13.60 -9.06
N GLN A 34 -16.53 12.31 -9.29
CA GLN A 34 -16.16 11.73 -10.59
C GLN A 34 -14.89 12.34 -11.21
N ASN A 35 -13.99 12.89 -10.38
CA ASN A 35 -12.66 13.37 -10.79
C ASN A 35 -11.62 12.26 -10.81
N SER A 36 -11.88 11.15 -10.11
CA SER A 36 -11.04 9.95 -10.10
C SER A 36 -11.90 8.70 -10.34
N PRO A 37 -11.36 7.66 -10.99
CA PRO A 37 -12.04 6.38 -11.12
C PRO A 37 -12.38 5.79 -9.76
N GLY A 38 -13.56 5.17 -9.67
CA GLY A 38 -13.97 4.42 -8.50
C GLY A 38 -15.29 3.69 -8.69
N ARG A 39 -15.63 2.88 -7.70
CA ARG A 39 -16.89 2.12 -7.61
C ARG A 39 -17.50 2.35 -6.25
N ILE A 40 -18.83 2.51 -6.21
CA ILE A 40 -19.56 2.72 -4.96
C ILE A 40 -20.73 1.74 -4.91
N TYR A 41 -20.87 1.09 -3.76
CA TYR A 41 -21.92 0.14 -3.43
C TYR A 41 -22.63 0.61 -2.16
N ILE A 42 -23.95 0.59 -2.14
CA ILE A 42 -24.78 0.91 -0.96
C ILE A 42 -25.85 -0.14 -0.73
N ASP A 43 -26.37 -0.24 0.48
CA ASP A 43 -27.44 -1.19 0.84
C ASP A 43 -28.84 -0.76 0.35
N ASP A 44 -29.14 0.54 0.34
CA ASP A 44 -30.43 1.08 -0.10
C ASP A 44 -30.26 2.42 -0.86
N VAL A 45 -30.88 2.56 -2.04
CA VAL A 45 -30.73 3.75 -2.90
C VAL A 45 -31.51 4.98 -2.42
N THR A 46 -32.38 4.83 -1.43
CA THR A 46 -33.22 5.90 -0.87
C THR A 46 -32.79 6.31 0.52
N GLN A 47 -32.37 5.34 1.36
CA GLN A 47 -31.93 5.55 2.73
C GLN A 47 -30.74 4.64 3.05
N PRO A 48 -29.55 4.92 2.46
CA PRO A 48 -28.38 4.09 2.67
C PRO A 48 -27.94 4.15 4.14
N ARG A 49 -27.63 2.98 4.70
CA ARG A 49 -27.06 2.80 6.04
C ARG A 49 -25.62 2.34 5.99
N SER A 50 -25.21 1.64 4.93
CA SER A 50 -23.86 1.09 4.79
C SER A 50 -23.36 1.34 3.36
N ALA A 51 -22.08 1.66 3.23
CA ALA A 51 -21.45 1.95 1.95
C ALA A 51 -20.08 1.27 1.85
N PHE A 52 -19.77 0.77 0.65
CA PHE A 52 -18.47 0.25 0.27
C PHE A 52 -18.03 0.98 -0.98
N ALA A 53 -16.93 1.71 -0.89
CA ALA A 53 -16.35 2.43 -2.03
C ALA A 53 -14.96 1.90 -2.33
N VAL A 54 -14.55 1.95 -3.59
CA VAL A 54 -13.21 1.57 -4.04
C VAL A 54 -12.69 2.69 -4.92
N SER A 55 -11.57 3.30 -4.53
CA SER A 55 -10.81 4.23 -5.35
C SER A 55 -9.63 3.52 -6.01
N ILE A 56 -8.77 4.28 -6.67
CA ILE A 56 -7.50 3.77 -7.20
C ILE A 56 -6.43 3.56 -6.11
N ASP A 57 -6.65 4.13 -4.92
CA ASP A 57 -5.73 4.05 -3.78
C ASP A 57 -6.14 2.95 -2.80
N CYS A 58 -7.37 3.01 -2.28
CA CYS A 58 -7.89 2.01 -1.35
C CYS A 58 -9.41 1.85 -1.44
N ALA A 59 -9.94 0.91 -0.68
CA ALA A 59 -11.36 0.77 -0.43
C ALA A 59 -11.77 1.40 0.91
N TYR A 60 -13.05 1.69 1.04
CA TYR A 60 -13.64 2.38 2.17
C TYR A 60 -14.91 1.65 2.61
N LEU A 61 -15.02 1.32 3.89
CA LEU A 61 -16.23 0.83 4.53
C LEU A 61 -16.75 1.89 5.49
N ALA A 62 -18.02 2.26 5.34
CA ALA A 62 -18.65 3.27 6.17
C ALA A 62 -20.11 2.95 6.50
N GLY A 63 -20.59 3.52 7.60
CA GLY A 63 -21.96 3.39 8.08
C GLY A 63 -22.14 2.24 9.07
N ASP A 64 -23.25 1.53 8.95
CA ASP A 64 -23.65 0.47 9.90
C ASP A 64 -22.92 -0.86 9.61
N PRO A 65 -22.02 -1.34 10.49
CA PRO A 65 -21.34 -2.61 10.33
C PRO A 65 -22.25 -3.82 10.62
N HIS A 66 -23.39 -3.63 11.28
CA HIS A 66 -24.35 -4.69 11.62
C HIS A 66 -25.41 -4.88 10.53
N ASN A 67 -24.95 -4.87 9.28
CA ASN A 67 -25.78 -5.05 8.09
C ASN A 67 -25.35 -6.31 7.34
N ASP A 68 -25.71 -7.48 7.89
CA ASP A 68 -25.28 -8.80 7.40
C ASP A 68 -25.55 -9.00 5.91
N ALA A 69 -26.68 -8.49 5.44
CA ALA A 69 -27.06 -8.58 4.03
C ALA A 69 -26.10 -7.75 3.17
N PHE A 70 -25.77 -6.52 3.59
CA PHE A 70 -24.77 -5.69 2.90
C PHE A 70 -23.39 -6.34 2.94
N ASN A 71 -22.93 -6.79 4.11
CA ASN A 71 -21.63 -7.43 4.31
C ASN A 71 -21.44 -8.67 3.42
N ALA A 72 -22.46 -9.54 3.35
CA ALA A 72 -22.46 -10.69 2.45
C ALA A 72 -22.45 -10.29 0.96
N GLY A 73 -22.98 -9.12 0.61
CA GLY A 73 -22.86 -8.53 -0.71
C GLY A 73 -21.45 -8.05 -1.02
N VAL A 74 -20.81 -7.34 -0.07
CA VAL A 74 -19.42 -6.89 -0.19
C VAL A 74 -18.48 -8.08 -0.35
N ALA A 75 -18.65 -9.15 0.44
CA ALA A 75 -17.86 -10.37 0.30
C ALA A 75 -17.90 -10.95 -1.13
N LYS A 76 -19.08 -10.93 -1.78
CA LYS A 76 -19.24 -11.38 -3.17
C LYS A 76 -18.61 -10.43 -4.20
N VAL A 77 -18.65 -9.13 -3.94
CA VAL A 77 -17.97 -8.14 -4.80
C VAL A 77 -16.46 -8.34 -4.72
N LEU A 78 -15.92 -8.49 -3.50
CA LEU A 78 -14.51 -8.76 -3.30
C LEU A 78 -14.11 -10.08 -3.97
N GLU A 79 -14.86 -11.17 -3.78
CA GLU A 79 -14.66 -12.43 -4.49
C GLU A 79 -14.57 -12.25 -6.01
N ALA A 80 -15.55 -11.56 -6.61
CA ALA A 80 -15.57 -11.33 -8.05
C ALA A 80 -14.38 -10.48 -8.52
N THR A 81 -14.04 -9.41 -7.79
CA THR A 81 -12.88 -8.55 -8.10
C THR A 81 -11.55 -9.29 -7.95
N LEU A 82 -11.42 -10.14 -6.92
CA LEU A 82 -10.23 -10.94 -6.62
C LEU A 82 -9.98 -11.99 -7.71
N LEU A 83 -11.03 -12.71 -8.12
CA LEU A 83 -10.93 -13.84 -9.07
C LEU A 83 -10.94 -13.41 -10.54
N ALA A 84 -11.69 -12.36 -10.90
CA ALA A 84 -11.80 -11.91 -12.29
C ALA A 84 -10.74 -10.87 -12.68
N GLY A 85 -9.97 -10.34 -11.72
CA GLY A 85 -8.95 -9.31 -11.96
C GLY A 85 -9.54 -7.95 -12.34
N ASP A 86 -10.85 -7.75 -12.16
CA ASP A 86 -11.54 -6.49 -12.47
C ASP A 86 -11.36 -5.48 -11.32
N ARG A 87 -10.16 -4.91 -11.27
CA ARG A 87 -9.71 -3.96 -10.23
C ARG A 87 -9.77 -2.53 -10.72
N VAL A 88 -10.08 -1.59 -9.83
CA VAL A 88 -9.98 -0.15 -10.10
C VAL A 88 -8.52 0.23 -10.36
N ASN A 89 -7.60 -0.27 -9.54
CA ASN A 89 -6.16 -0.21 -9.78
C ASN A 89 -5.61 -1.59 -10.17
N PRO A 90 -5.37 -1.87 -11.47
CA PRO A 90 -4.86 -3.17 -11.91
C PRO A 90 -3.38 -3.40 -11.60
N ALA A 91 -2.62 -2.36 -11.24
CA ALA A 91 -1.19 -2.52 -10.92
C ALA A 91 -0.91 -2.75 -9.44
N ASP A 92 -1.87 -2.47 -8.55
CA ASP A 92 -1.69 -2.70 -7.12
C ASP A 92 -1.74 -4.20 -6.80
N PRO A 93 -0.69 -4.77 -6.15
CA PRO A 93 -0.71 -6.15 -5.68
C PRO A 93 -1.60 -6.36 -4.45
N GLU A 94 -2.04 -5.30 -3.78
CA GLU A 94 -2.90 -5.35 -2.59
C GLU A 94 -4.13 -4.46 -2.69
N LEU A 95 -5.12 -4.74 -1.84
CA LEU A 95 -6.22 -3.83 -1.56
C LEU A 95 -6.13 -3.42 -0.10
N ALA A 96 -5.89 -2.13 0.15
CA ALA A 96 -6.08 -1.54 1.46
C ALA A 96 -7.56 -1.19 1.68
N ILE A 97 -8.03 -1.29 2.91
CA ILE A 97 -9.38 -0.95 3.36
C ILE A 97 -9.25 0.01 4.54
N CYS A 98 -9.81 1.19 4.36
CA CYS A 98 -10.04 2.19 5.40
C CYS A 98 -11.47 2.01 5.93
N VAL A 99 -11.63 2.07 7.25
CA VAL A 99 -12.93 1.97 7.93
C VAL A 99 -13.24 3.27 8.66
N ASP A 100 -14.51 3.66 8.71
CA ASP A 100 -14.93 4.87 9.42
C ASP A 100 -14.98 4.70 10.95
N SER A 101 -15.13 3.47 11.42
CA SER A 101 -15.18 3.08 12.84
C SER A 101 -14.47 1.74 13.08
N PRO A 102 -13.82 1.55 14.24
CA PRO A 102 -13.33 0.24 14.68
C PRO A 102 -14.42 -0.84 14.77
N ASP A 103 -15.70 -0.45 14.85
CA ASP A 103 -16.82 -1.41 14.91
C ASP A 103 -16.91 -2.29 13.64
N TRP A 104 -16.26 -1.87 12.54
CA TRP A 104 -16.13 -2.67 11.32
C TRP A 104 -15.21 -3.87 11.47
N GLU A 105 -14.34 -3.97 12.49
CA GLU A 105 -13.36 -5.06 12.61
C GLU A 105 -14.01 -6.45 12.61
N THR A 106 -15.11 -6.60 13.35
CA THR A 106 -15.83 -7.88 13.41
C THR A 106 -16.49 -8.20 12.07
N ALA A 107 -17.15 -7.21 11.45
CA ALA A 107 -17.77 -7.39 10.14
C ALA A 107 -16.72 -7.68 9.05
N LEU A 108 -15.55 -7.08 9.12
CA LEU A 108 -14.44 -7.31 8.21
C LEU A 108 -13.92 -8.74 8.33
N ALA A 109 -13.87 -9.30 9.55
CA ALA A 109 -13.55 -10.70 9.76
C ALA A 109 -14.51 -11.62 9.01
N ASP A 110 -15.82 -11.37 9.10
CA ASP A 110 -16.82 -12.16 8.39
C ASP A 110 -16.71 -12.00 6.87
N ILE A 111 -16.51 -10.76 6.38
CA ILE A 111 -16.34 -10.46 4.96
C ILE A 111 -15.11 -11.16 4.36
N LEU A 112 -13.99 -11.16 5.08
CA LEU A 112 -12.71 -11.70 4.61
C LEU A 112 -12.49 -13.17 4.94
N SER A 113 -13.26 -13.76 5.86
CA SER A 113 -13.06 -15.11 6.42
C SER A 113 -12.86 -16.21 5.36
N HIS A 114 -13.51 -16.06 4.21
CA HIS A 114 -13.44 -17.02 3.11
C HIS A 114 -12.23 -16.82 2.18
N TRP A 115 -11.49 -15.72 2.31
CA TRP A 115 -10.50 -15.29 1.32
C TRP A 115 -9.15 -14.95 1.93
N ARG A 116 -9.09 -13.97 2.84
CA ARG A 116 -7.86 -13.28 3.23
C ARG A 116 -7.89 -12.90 4.71
N TRP A 117 -8.42 -13.79 5.53
CA TRP A 117 -8.34 -13.65 6.99
C TRP A 117 -7.14 -14.43 7.53
N PRO A 118 -6.32 -13.82 8.40
CA PRO A 118 -6.39 -12.42 8.86
C PRO A 118 -5.85 -11.43 7.81
N PRO A 119 -6.39 -10.21 7.69
CA PRO A 119 -5.76 -9.17 6.89
C PRO A 119 -4.44 -8.73 7.54
N ASN A 120 -3.56 -8.13 6.74
CA ASN A 120 -2.51 -7.31 7.27
C ASN A 120 -3.13 -6.07 7.95
N TRP A 121 -2.59 -5.68 9.10
CA TRP A 121 -3.04 -4.49 9.82
C TRP A 121 -1.88 -3.51 9.96
N GLY A 122 -2.14 -2.25 9.67
CA GLY A 122 -1.16 -1.19 9.83
C GLY A 122 -1.74 0.07 10.43
N ALA A 123 -0.91 0.79 11.16
CA ALA A 123 -1.21 2.13 11.63
C ALA A 123 -0.70 3.15 10.60
N ASN A 124 -1.58 4.04 10.16
CA ASN A 124 -1.25 5.17 9.30
C ASN A 124 -1.47 6.50 10.01
N HIS A 125 -0.85 7.52 9.45
CA HIS A 125 -1.03 8.91 9.82
C HIS A 125 -1.51 9.71 8.61
N TYR A 126 -2.53 10.52 8.82
CA TYR A 126 -2.92 11.58 7.90
C TYR A 126 -2.37 12.91 8.38
N TYR A 127 -1.67 13.61 7.50
CA TYR A 127 -1.14 14.93 7.74
C TYR A 127 -1.79 15.94 6.80
N LEU A 128 -2.05 17.13 7.33
CA LEU A 128 -2.54 18.27 6.56
C LEU A 128 -1.51 19.38 6.58
N LEU A 129 -1.32 20.06 5.45
CA LEU A 129 -0.45 21.23 5.41
C LEU A 129 -0.99 22.32 6.34
N GLY A 130 -0.21 22.67 7.37
CA GLY A 130 -0.51 23.80 8.24
C GLY A 130 0.01 25.11 7.64
N LYS A 131 1.33 25.32 7.74
CA LYS A 131 1.99 26.49 7.17
C LYS A 131 3.31 26.05 6.57
N SER A 132 3.53 26.37 5.29
CA SER A 132 4.83 26.12 4.65
C SER A 132 5.95 26.84 5.41
N ARG A 133 7.01 26.09 5.74
CA ARG A 133 8.13 26.57 6.58
C ARG A 133 9.44 26.70 5.81
N LEU A 134 9.49 26.23 4.57
CA LEU A 134 10.74 25.90 3.91
C LEU A 134 10.87 26.62 2.56
N ASP A 135 11.90 27.47 2.46
CA ASP A 135 12.38 28.00 1.18
C ASP A 135 13.27 26.95 0.51
N TRP A 136 12.68 26.20 -0.42
CA TRP A 136 13.33 25.05 -1.05
C TRP A 136 14.58 25.44 -1.83
N ARG A 137 14.65 26.68 -2.35
CA ARG A 137 15.80 27.19 -3.11
C ARG A 137 17.07 27.25 -2.26
N LYS A 138 16.92 27.46 -0.94
CA LYS A 138 18.03 27.45 0.03
C LYS A 138 18.40 26.06 0.54
N LYS A 139 17.52 25.07 0.33
CA LYS A 139 17.71 23.69 0.81
C LYS A 139 18.13 22.72 -0.27
N LEU A 140 17.95 23.09 -1.54
CA LEU A 140 18.40 22.28 -2.67
C LEU A 140 19.93 22.16 -2.66
N PRO A 141 20.49 20.93 -2.61
CA PRO A 141 21.93 20.75 -2.66
C PRO A 141 22.52 21.20 -4.00
N ALA A 142 23.78 21.62 -3.98
CA ALA A 142 24.50 21.99 -5.20
C ALA A 142 24.53 20.81 -6.20
N GLY A 143 24.41 21.14 -7.50
CA GLY A 143 24.39 20.15 -8.58
C GLY A 143 22.98 19.64 -8.95
N TYR A 144 21.98 19.88 -8.11
CA TYR A 144 20.59 19.52 -8.40
C TYR A 144 19.80 20.72 -8.93
N LYS A 145 18.75 20.43 -9.71
CA LYS A 145 17.75 21.41 -10.16
C LYS A 145 16.37 20.90 -9.83
N ILE A 146 15.44 21.77 -9.43
CA ILE A 146 14.02 21.43 -9.35
C ILE A 146 13.32 21.98 -10.58
N ALA A 147 12.47 21.15 -11.21
CA ALA A 147 11.65 21.50 -12.36
C ALA A 147 10.24 20.97 -12.19
N GLN A 148 9.27 21.63 -12.81
CA GLN A 148 7.91 21.11 -12.94
C GLN A 148 7.91 19.94 -13.94
N LEU A 149 7.13 18.90 -13.65
CA LEU A 149 6.88 17.80 -14.57
C LEU A 149 5.80 18.21 -15.58
N ASP A 150 6.18 19.05 -16.53
CA ASP A 150 5.32 19.57 -17.60
C ASP A 150 5.47 18.76 -18.91
N ALA A 151 4.68 19.11 -19.93
CA ALA A 151 4.70 18.40 -21.21
C ALA A 151 6.09 18.39 -21.88
N PRO A 152 6.86 19.51 -21.90
CA PRO A 152 8.24 19.48 -22.38
C PRO A 152 9.14 18.50 -21.62
N LEU A 153 9.07 18.47 -20.29
CA LEU A 153 9.90 17.57 -19.50
C LEU A 153 9.50 16.10 -19.69
N LEU A 154 8.20 15.80 -19.73
CA LEU A 154 7.70 14.45 -20.02
C LEU A 154 8.19 13.95 -21.38
N ALA A 155 8.06 14.77 -22.42
CA ALA A 155 8.53 14.44 -23.77
C ALA A 155 10.06 14.25 -23.83
N ALA A 156 10.84 15.05 -23.09
CA ALA A 156 12.29 14.95 -23.05
C ALA A 156 12.80 13.71 -22.27
N GLN A 157 12.05 13.26 -21.28
CA GLN A 157 12.37 12.05 -20.52
C GLN A 157 12.02 10.79 -21.30
N ASN A 158 10.85 10.75 -21.93
CA ASN A 158 10.37 9.62 -22.74
C ASN A 158 10.58 8.28 -22.00
N ALA A 159 11.36 7.36 -22.56
CA ALA A 159 11.66 6.05 -21.96
C ALA A 159 12.52 6.09 -20.68
N ARG A 160 13.02 7.26 -20.26
CA ARG A 160 13.80 7.43 -19.01
C ARG A 160 12.93 7.80 -17.80
N LEU A 161 11.62 7.99 -17.98
CA LEU A 161 10.72 8.28 -16.86
C LEU A 161 10.76 7.13 -15.83
N PRO A 162 10.93 7.44 -14.53
CA PRO A 162 10.78 6.44 -13.48
C PRO A 162 9.45 5.71 -13.60
N GLN A 163 9.47 4.39 -13.44
CA GLN A 163 8.28 3.54 -13.64
C GLN A 163 7.09 3.98 -12.79
N THR A 164 7.34 4.42 -11.55
CA THR A 164 6.30 4.93 -10.65
C THR A 164 5.64 6.22 -11.13
N ILE A 165 6.37 7.10 -11.84
CA ILE A 165 5.78 8.28 -12.50
C ILE A 165 4.91 7.81 -13.67
N THR A 166 5.44 6.91 -14.50
CA THR A 166 4.72 6.35 -15.64
C THR A 166 3.41 5.67 -15.21
N ASP A 167 3.44 4.89 -14.13
CA ASP A 167 2.26 4.21 -13.60
C ASP A 167 1.27 5.19 -12.95
N SER A 168 1.76 6.18 -12.20
CA SER A 168 0.90 7.26 -11.66
C SER A 168 0.17 8.01 -12.78
N ILE A 169 0.85 8.39 -13.86
CA ILE A 169 0.22 9.08 -15.00
C ILE A 169 -0.73 8.16 -15.76
N ARG A 170 -0.31 6.92 -16.08
CA ARG A 170 -1.11 5.99 -16.90
C ARG A 170 -2.34 5.49 -16.15
N ILE A 171 -2.19 5.14 -14.88
CA ILE A 171 -3.24 4.48 -14.09
C ILE A 171 -3.96 5.51 -13.25
N GLY A 172 -3.24 6.22 -12.38
CA GLY A 172 -3.77 7.25 -11.47
C GLY A 172 -4.54 8.33 -12.21
N TRP A 173 -3.84 8.99 -13.14
CA TRP A 173 -4.40 10.08 -13.93
C TRP A 173 -5.07 9.62 -15.22
N GLN A 174 -5.09 8.32 -15.54
CA GLN A 174 -5.66 7.79 -16.78
C GLN A 174 -5.09 8.40 -18.08
N GLY A 175 -3.86 8.89 -18.03
CA GLY A 175 -3.11 9.40 -19.18
C GLY A 175 -2.53 10.79 -18.98
N GLU A 176 -1.58 11.12 -19.87
CA GLU A 176 -0.82 12.37 -19.83
C GLU A 176 -1.71 13.61 -19.97
N ALA A 177 -2.75 13.58 -20.82
CA ALA A 177 -3.63 14.72 -21.03
C ALA A 177 -4.34 15.15 -19.72
N ASN A 178 -4.92 14.20 -18.99
CA ASN A 178 -5.59 14.48 -17.73
C ASN A 178 -4.59 14.87 -16.63
N PHE A 179 -3.41 14.27 -16.58
CA PHE A 179 -2.35 14.70 -15.66
C PHE A 179 -1.91 16.15 -15.90
N LEU A 180 -1.73 16.56 -17.16
CA LEU A 180 -1.31 17.92 -17.51
C LEU A 180 -2.42 18.96 -17.28
N GLU A 181 -3.68 18.56 -17.39
CA GLU A 181 -4.84 19.44 -17.19
C GLU A 181 -5.22 19.58 -15.71
N ASN A 182 -5.28 18.47 -14.97
CA ASN A 182 -5.86 18.41 -13.63
C ASN A 182 -4.85 18.03 -12.53
N GLY A 183 -3.69 17.51 -12.91
CA GLY A 183 -2.61 17.11 -12.01
C GLY A 183 -1.44 18.10 -12.01
N PHE A 184 -0.42 17.75 -11.24
CA PHE A 184 0.85 18.47 -11.21
C PHE A 184 1.95 17.62 -10.58
N GLY A 185 3.20 18.02 -10.80
CA GLY A 185 4.33 17.41 -10.11
C GLY A 185 5.61 18.22 -10.27
N PHE A 186 6.52 18.02 -9.33
CA PHE A 186 7.86 18.60 -9.36
C PHE A 186 8.89 17.51 -9.16
N VAL A 187 10.04 17.66 -9.81
CA VAL A 187 11.13 16.70 -9.76
C VAL A 187 12.45 17.38 -9.43
N ALA A 188 13.34 16.67 -8.73
CA ALA A 188 14.75 17.00 -8.68
C ALA A 188 15.50 16.26 -9.79
N LEU A 189 16.32 17.01 -10.52
CA LEU A 189 17.19 16.55 -11.58
C LEU A 189 18.64 16.55 -11.13
N ASN A 190 19.36 15.47 -11.43
CA ASN A 190 20.83 15.40 -11.38
C ASN A 190 21.36 15.30 -12.81
N GLY A 191 21.78 16.43 -13.40
CA GLY A 191 21.89 16.54 -14.85
C GLY A 191 20.51 16.44 -15.50
N ASP A 192 20.30 15.41 -16.32
CA ASP A 192 19.01 15.12 -16.98
C ASP A 192 18.22 14.00 -16.30
N GLU A 193 18.79 13.34 -15.28
CA GLU A 193 18.15 12.21 -14.59
C GLU A 193 17.18 12.71 -13.52
N ILE A 194 15.92 12.22 -13.55
CA ILE A 194 14.96 12.40 -12.46
C ILE A 194 15.35 11.48 -11.29
N VAL A 195 15.70 12.09 -10.15
CA VAL A 195 16.19 11.36 -8.97
C VAL A 195 15.26 11.48 -7.75
N CYS A 196 14.32 12.41 -7.79
CA CYS A 196 13.28 12.59 -6.77
C CYS A 196 12.08 13.27 -7.41
N TRP A 197 10.86 12.91 -7.02
CA TRP A 197 9.63 13.47 -7.57
C TRP A 197 8.55 13.54 -6.50
N CYS A 198 7.85 14.68 -6.44
CA CYS A 198 6.66 14.89 -5.63
C CYS A 198 5.50 15.28 -6.55
N MET A 199 4.47 14.46 -6.61
CA MET A 199 3.35 14.60 -7.55
C MET A 199 2.03 14.66 -6.79
N ALA A 200 1.02 15.26 -7.41
CA ALA A 200 -0.36 15.03 -6.99
C ALA A 200 -0.72 13.58 -7.28
N ASP A 201 -1.18 12.88 -6.25
CA ASP A 201 -1.77 11.54 -6.37
C ASP A 201 -3.23 11.68 -6.83
N VAL A 202 -3.92 12.72 -6.35
CA VAL A 202 -5.28 13.09 -6.75
C VAL A 202 -5.56 14.58 -6.50
N THR A 203 -6.46 15.17 -7.27
CA THR A 203 -7.02 16.51 -7.04
C THR A 203 -8.55 16.49 -7.13
N THR A 204 -9.21 17.33 -6.34
CA THR A 204 -10.65 17.62 -6.49
C THR A 204 -10.96 18.97 -5.84
N GLY A 205 -11.59 19.88 -6.59
CA GLY A 205 -11.83 21.24 -6.13
C GLY A 205 -10.53 21.95 -5.71
N GLN A 206 -10.46 22.38 -4.44
CA GLN A 206 -9.28 23.02 -3.84
C GLN A 206 -8.47 22.06 -2.95
N ALA A 207 -8.70 20.76 -3.08
CA ALA A 207 -8.02 19.71 -2.32
C ALA A 207 -7.11 18.85 -3.21
N CYS A 208 -6.00 18.39 -2.64
CA CYS A 208 -5.11 17.42 -3.26
C CYS A 208 -4.43 16.54 -2.21
N GLU A 209 -3.98 15.37 -2.63
CA GLU A 209 -3.01 14.55 -1.91
C GLU A 209 -1.72 14.47 -2.74
N ILE A 210 -0.57 14.46 -2.07
CA ILE A 210 0.73 14.41 -2.74
C ILE A 210 1.58 13.23 -2.27
N GLY A 211 2.22 12.57 -3.24
CA GLY A 211 3.15 11.47 -3.03
C GLY A 211 4.58 11.91 -3.29
N ILE A 212 5.56 11.29 -2.62
CA ILE A 212 7.00 11.56 -2.81
C ILE A 212 7.79 10.27 -2.96
N GLN A 213 8.78 10.29 -3.84
CA GLN A 213 9.79 9.25 -3.87
C GLN A 213 11.16 9.80 -4.24
N THR A 214 12.20 9.16 -3.70
CA THR A 214 13.60 9.46 -4.00
C THR A 214 14.31 8.17 -4.37
N ALA A 215 15.01 8.20 -5.51
CA ALA A 215 15.87 7.11 -5.97
C ALA A 215 16.87 6.73 -4.88
N VAL A 216 17.09 5.43 -4.66
CA VAL A 216 17.85 4.89 -3.51
C VAL A 216 19.23 5.56 -3.36
N LYS A 217 19.94 5.77 -4.48
CA LYS A 217 21.27 6.38 -4.53
C LYS A 217 21.30 7.87 -4.11
N HIS A 218 20.16 8.53 -4.09
CA HIS A 218 20.02 9.97 -3.81
C HIS A 218 19.26 10.26 -2.49
N ARG A 219 18.98 9.23 -1.69
CA ARG A 219 18.31 9.38 -0.38
C ARG A 219 19.22 10.06 0.65
N ARG A 220 18.62 10.65 1.69
CA ARG A 220 19.28 11.34 2.82
C ARG A 220 20.10 12.59 2.43
N LEU A 221 19.85 13.16 1.25
CA LEU A 221 20.47 14.40 0.78
C LEU A 221 19.55 15.63 0.94
N GLY A 222 18.37 15.47 1.54
CA GLY A 222 17.38 16.56 1.68
C GLY A 222 16.53 16.84 0.43
N LEU A 223 16.67 16.03 -0.64
CA LEU A 223 15.93 16.21 -1.89
C LEU A 223 14.42 16.10 -1.71
N ALA A 224 13.94 15.08 -0.99
CA ALA A 224 12.50 14.89 -0.73
C ALA A 224 11.88 16.17 -0.12
N MET A 225 12.50 16.73 0.92
CA MET A 225 12.02 17.98 1.54
C MET A 225 12.01 19.16 0.55
N ALA A 226 13.06 19.32 -0.27
CA ALA A 226 13.15 20.43 -1.22
C ALA A 226 12.08 20.31 -2.32
N VAL A 227 11.91 19.11 -2.90
CA VAL A 227 10.91 18.86 -3.94
C VAL A 227 9.49 19.00 -3.39
N THR A 228 9.19 18.42 -2.22
CA THR A 228 7.89 18.59 -1.57
C THR A 228 7.59 20.06 -1.26
N ALA A 229 8.56 20.84 -0.77
CA ALA A 229 8.35 22.26 -0.52
C ALA A 229 8.12 23.08 -1.81
N ALA A 230 8.75 22.71 -2.93
CA ALA A 230 8.45 23.30 -4.23
C ALA A 230 7.03 22.96 -4.71
N THR A 231 6.60 21.70 -4.55
CA THR A 231 5.23 21.27 -4.85
C THR A 231 4.21 22.01 -3.99
N VAL A 232 4.45 22.15 -2.69
CA VAL A 232 3.59 22.92 -1.78
C VAL A 232 3.52 24.39 -2.16
N GLU A 233 4.64 25.01 -2.53
CA GLU A 233 4.67 26.41 -3.02
C GLU A 233 3.76 26.57 -4.24
N TYR A 234 3.80 25.63 -5.20
CA TYR A 234 2.90 25.62 -6.34
C TYR A 234 1.43 25.43 -5.92
N CYS A 235 1.14 24.45 -5.05
CA CYS A 235 -0.23 24.18 -4.60
C CYS A 235 -0.89 25.45 -4.02
N LEU A 236 -0.16 26.16 -3.15
CA LEU A 236 -0.64 27.40 -2.55
C LEU A 236 -0.86 28.51 -3.58
N GLN A 237 0.01 28.62 -4.59
CA GLN A 237 -0.15 29.60 -5.68
C GLN A 237 -1.33 29.26 -6.60
N ALA A 238 -1.59 27.98 -6.82
CA ALA A 238 -2.71 27.47 -7.60
C ALA A 238 -4.05 27.49 -6.83
N GLY A 239 -4.05 27.88 -5.55
CA GLY A 239 -5.27 28.07 -4.75
C GLY A 239 -5.76 26.81 -4.01
N PHE A 240 -4.94 25.76 -3.92
CA PHE A 240 -5.23 24.62 -3.04
C PHE A 240 -5.14 25.05 -1.58
N ASN A 241 -6.12 24.64 -0.77
CA ASN A 241 -6.19 24.95 0.66
C ASN A 241 -6.25 23.68 1.54
N LYS A 242 -6.47 22.51 0.95
CA LYS A 242 -6.41 21.22 1.62
C LYS A 242 -5.38 20.33 0.91
N ILE A 243 -4.15 20.32 1.43
CA ILE A 243 -3.04 19.53 0.87
C ILE A 243 -2.74 18.41 1.86
N GLY A 244 -3.16 17.20 1.50
CA GLY A 244 -3.07 16.00 2.32
C GLY A 244 -1.81 15.17 2.05
N TRP A 245 -1.43 14.39 3.05
CA TRP A 245 -0.31 13.45 2.98
C TRP A 245 -0.60 12.24 3.87
N HIS A 246 -0.58 11.05 3.28
CA HIS A 246 -0.74 9.79 3.99
C HIS A 246 0.61 9.08 4.13
N CYS A 247 0.87 8.48 5.29
CA CYS A 247 2.00 7.58 5.44
C CYS A 247 1.84 6.59 6.60
N GLY A 248 2.54 5.47 6.52
CA GLY A 248 2.71 4.53 7.62
C GLY A 248 3.28 5.22 8.87
N ALA A 249 2.71 4.89 10.03
CA ALA A 249 3.18 5.37 11.32
C ALA A 249 4.61 4.88 11.64
N ASP A 250 5.02 3.80 11.00
CA ASP A 250 6.34 3.18 11.05
C ASP A 250 7.33 3.76 10.02
N ASN A 251 6.94 4.79 9.25
CA ASN A 251 7.77 5.41 8.20
C ASN A 251 8.39 6.75 8.66
N PRO A 252 9.49 6.74 9.44
CA PRO A 252 10.10 7.97 9.96
C PRO A 252 10.64 8.87 8.85
N GLY A 253 10.97 8.33 7.67
CA GLY A 253 11.44 9.10 6.52
C GLY A 253 10.34 9.97 5.91
N SER A 254 9.14 9.38 5.73
CA SER A 254 7.97 10.11 5.23
C SER A 254 7.47 11.13 6.27
N ILE A 255 7.31 10.69 7.53
CA ILE A 255 6.91 11.56 8.65
C ILE A 255 7.86 12.76 8.79
N GLY A 256 9.17 12.49 8.80
CA GLY A 256 10.17 13.54 8.91
C GLY A 256 10.13 14.52 7.74
N THR A 257 9.85 14.05 6.52
CA THR A 257 9.72 14.93 5.35
C THR A 257 8.49 15.84 5.47
N ALA A 258 7.32 15.26 5.78
CA ALA A 258 6.07 16.00 5.91
C ALA A 258 6.18 17.11 6.99
N VAL A 259 6.62 16.74 8.20
CA VAL A 259 6.71 17.69 9.33
C VAL A 259 7.69 18.84 9.05
N ASN A 260 8.83 18.55 8.41
CA ASN A 260 9.83 19.59 8.11
C ASN A 260 9.36 20.58 7.04
N VAL A 261 8.50 20.16 6.11
CA VAL A 261 7.92 21.06 5.11
C VAL A 261 6.81 21.95 5.71
N GLY A 262 6.15 21.47 6.78
CA GLY A 262 5.15 22.23 7.53
C GLY A 262 3.79 21.55 7.62
N PHE A 263 3.72 20.27 7.28
CA PHE A 263 2.55 19.45 7.56
C PHE A 263 2.43 19.17 9.06
N VAL A 264 1.20 19.03 9.53
CA VAL A 264 0.87 18.75 10.92
C VAL A 264 0.04 17.48 10.94
N LEU A 265 0.32 16.59 11.90
CA LEU A 265 -0.48 15.39 12.10
C LEU A 265 -1.91 15.83 12.40
N GLU A 266 -2.84 15.39 11.57
CA GLU A 266 -4.26 15.67 11.76
C GLU A 266 -4.89 14.50 12.52
N ARG A 267 -4.72 13.27 12.04
CA ARG A 267 -5.17 12.07 12.76
C ARG A 267 -4.32 10.82 12.48
N PRO A 268 -4.22 9.90 13.46
CA PRO A 268 -3.91 8.50 13.18
C PRO A 268 -5.16 7.77 12.66
N TYR A 269 -4.96 6.72 11.88
CA TYR A 269 -6.02 5.80 11.47
C TYR A 269 -5.46 4.40 11.22
N SER A 270 -6.31 3.39 11.35
CA SER A 270 -5.96 2.01 11.00
C SER A 270 -6.31 1.76 9.54
N PHE A 271 -5.51 0.94 8.87
CA PHE A 271 -5.89 0.33 7.61
C PHE A 271 -5.68 -1.17 7.69
N TYR A 272 -6.48 -1.89 6.91
CA TYR A 272 -6.37 -3.33 6.74
C TYR A 272 -6.00 -3.58 5.29
N SER A 273 -5.02 -4.42 4.99
CA SER A 273 -4.70 -4.77 3.61
C SER A 273 -4.63 -6.27 3.40
N PHE A 274 -4.84 -6.70 2.16
CA PHE A 274 -4.54 -8.06 1.75
C PHE A 274 -4.07 -8.09 0.31
N TYR A 275 -3.20 -9.04 0.01
CA TYR A 275 -2.72 -9.25 -1.34
C TYR A 275 -3.78 -10.00 -2.14
N TYR A 276 -3.97 -9.58 -3.38
CA TYR A 276 -4.88 -10.29 -4.29
C TYR A 276 -4.37 -11.70 -4.57
N ASN A 277 -3.05 -11.88 -4.72
CA ASN A 277 -2.46 -13.22 -4.83
C ASN A 277 -2.46 -13.90 -3.45
N GLU A 278 -3.04 -15.09 -3.39
CA GLU A 278 -3.25 -15.82 -2.14
C GLU A 278 -1.95 -16.24 -1.46
N ALA A 279 -1.03 -16.85 -2.21
CA ALA A 279 0.27 -17.22 -1.66
C ALA A 279 1.04 -15.99 -1.20
N ALA A 280 1.05 -14.90 -1.97
CA ALA A 280 1.72 -13.66 -1.59
C ALA A 280 1.15 -13.08 -0.28
N HIS A 281 -0.17 -13.15 -0.07
CA HIS A 281 -0.80 -12.70 1.16
C HIS A 281 -0.27 -13.45 2.37
N PHE A 282 -0.31 -14.78 2.32
CA PHE A 282 0.13 -15.62 3.43
C PHE A 282 1.66 -15.62 3.61
N ILE A 283 2.44 -15.43 2.54
CA ILE A 283 3.88 -15.18 2.63
C ILE A 283 4.15 -13.91 3.43
N GLU A 284 3.45 -12.82 3.12
CA GLU A 284 3.69 -11.54 3.80
C GLU A 284 3.26 -11.60 5.27
N LEU A 285 2.10 -12.19 5.58
CA LEU A 285 1.72 -12.46 6.98
C LEU A 285 2.77 -13.29 7.72
N GLY A 286 3.25 -14.36 7.08
CA GLY A 286 4.32 -15.20 7.62
C GLY A 286 5.60 -14.41 7.91
N ARG A 287 5.96 -13.46 7.03
CA ARG A 287 7.10 -12.57 7.24
C ARG A 287 6.88 -11.61 8.41
N ILE A 288 5.74 -10.94 8.47
CA ILE A 288 5.40 -10.00 9.55
C ILE A 288 5.42 -10.72 10.89
N TYR A 289 4.75 -11.88 10.99
CA TYR A 289 4.73 -12.67 12.20
C TYR A 289 6.12 -13.15 12.61
N PHE A 290 6.98 -13.51 11.65
CA PHE A 290 8.34 -13.96 11.95
C PHE A 290 9.26 -12.81 12.39
N PHE A 291 9.33 -11.73 11.62
CA PHE A 291 10.33 -10.67 11.79
C PHE A 291 9.89 -9.60 12.79
N ASP A 292 8.63 -9.21 12.75
CA ASP A 292 8.15 -8.02 13.47
C ASP A 292 7.46 -8.42 14.78
N ALA A 293 6.61 -9.45 14.75
CA ALA A 293 5.86 -9.90 15.92
C ALA A 293 6.55 -11.02 16.72
N GLN A 294 7.51 -11.75 16.11
CA GLN A 294 8.14 -12.95 16.67
C GLN A 294 7.15 -14.04 17.11
N LEU A 295 6.01 -14.10 16.43
CA LEU A 295 4.94 -15.09 16.59
C LEU A 295 5.24 -16.29 15.67
N TYR A 296 6.17 -17.15 16.09
CA TYR A 296 6.71 -18.20 15.22
C TYR A 296 5.69 -19.30 14.87
N ALA A 297 4.69 -19.55 15.72
CA ALA A 297 3.64 -20.54 15.45
C ALA A 297 2.71 -20.06 14.33
N GLU A 298 2.27 -18.81 14.44
CA GLU A 298 1.44 -18.12 13.46
C GLU A 298 2.21 -17.92 12.16
N ALA A 299 3.49 -17.54 12.22
CA ALA A 299 4.36 -17.45 11.06
C ALA A 299 4.45 -18.78 10.31
N ALA A 300 4.66 -19.88 11.06
CA ALA A 300 4.71 -21.21 10.46
C ALA A 300 3.37 -21.59 9.80
N GLU A 301 2.24 -21.35 10.46
CA GLU A 301 0.90 -21.63 9.91
C GLU A 301 0.66 -20.88 8.59
N MET A 302 0.92 -19.56 8.57
CA MET A 302 0.73 -18.76 7.36
C MET A 302 1.65 -19.24 6.22
N LEU A 303 2.91 -19.55 6.51
CA LEU A 303 3.84 -20.05 5.50
C LEU A 303 3.46 -21.44 4.98
N GLU A 304 2.89 -22.30 5.81
CA GLU A 304 2.36 -23.60 5.39
C GLU A 304 1.18 -23.44 4.43
N ILE A 305 0.24 -22.54 4.74
CA ILE A 305 -0.88 -22.21 3.84
C ILE A 305 -0.34 -21.66 2.52
N ALA A 306 0.61 -20.72 2.58
CA ALA A 306 1.23 -20.17 1.38
C ALA A 306 1.86 -21.24 0.47
N ILE A 307 2.54 -22.22 1.07
CA ILE A 307 3.16 -23.35 0.36
C ILE A 307 2.10 -24.28 -0.26
N GLU A 308 0.97 -24.48 0.42
CA GLU A 308 -0.13 -25.32 -0.08
C GLU A 308 -0.85 -24.69 -1.29
N VAL A 309 -1.10 -23.38 -1.25
CA VAL A 309 -1.85 -22.66 -2.30
C VAL A 309 -0.95 -22.09 -3.40
N GLY A 310 0.35 -21.97 -3.14
CA GLY A 310 1.34 -21.39 -4.05
C GLY A 310 1.84 -22.36 -5.11
N GLN A 311 2.30 -21.80 -6.23
CA GLN A 311 3.01 -22.54 -7.29
C GLN A 311 4.35 -21.84 -7.55
N ASP A 312 5.38 -22.62 -7.84
CA ASP A 312 6.73 -22.13 -8.18
C ASP A 312 7.29 -21.10 -7.19
N LEU A 313 7.09 -21.35 -5.89
CA LEU A 313 7.53 -20.45 -4.83
C LEU A 313 9.06 -20.41 -4.73
N GLU A 314 9.57 -19.21 -4.47
CA GLU A 314 11.00 -18.98 -4.20
C GLU A 314 11.48 -19.75 -2.97
N HIS A 315 12.72 -20.24 -3.01
CA HIS A 315 13.29 -21.07 -1.95
C HIS A 315 13.24 -20.42 -0.55
N TYR A 316 13.20 -19.08 -0.47
CA TYR A 316 13.20 -18.37 0.80
C TYR A 316 11.90 -18.59 1.58
N VAL A 317 10.79 -18.91 0.93
CA VAL A 317 9.50 -19.17 1.60
C VAL A 317 9.62 -20.44 2.44
N TYR A 318 10.13 -21.51 1.84
CA TYR A 318 10.42 -22.77 2.54
C TYR A 318 11.48 -22.59 3.63
N LEU A 319 12.54 -21.82 3.36
CA LEU A 319 13.55 -21.52 4.37
C LEU A 319 12.93 -20.78 5.57
N LEU A 320 12.06 -19.80 5.33
CA LEU A 320 11.39 -19.07 6.41
C LEU A 320 10.46 -19.98 7.22
N ALA A 321 9.71 -20.88 6.56
CA ALA A 321 8.89 -21.89 7.23
C ALA A 321 9.75 -22.80 8.11
N ALA A 322 10.90 -23.26 7.58
CA ALA A 322 11.85 -24.05 8.34
C ALA A 322 12.34 -23.31 9.59
N ARG A 323 12.70 -22.03 9.44
CA ARG A 323 13.19 -21.18 10.54
C ARG A 323 12.12 -20.99 11.62
N ALA A 324 10.86 -20.78 11.24
CA ALA A 324 9.75 -20.69 12.17
C ALA A 324 9.61 -21.98 12.99
N TRP A 325 9.65 -23.15 12.34
CA TRP A 325 9.64 -24.44 13.03
C TRP A 325 10.92 -24.72 13.84
N GLY A 326 12.05 -24.12 13.46
CA GLY A 326 13.29 -24.14 14.22
C GLY A 326 13.14 -23.47 15.57
N TRP A 327 12.57 -22.26 15.60
CA TRP A 327 12.27 -21.54 16.85
C TRP A 327 11.27 -22.27 17.75
N LEU A 328 10.38 -23.07 17.17
CA LEU A 328 9.43 -23.94 17.89
C LEU A 328 10.02 -25.29 18.29
N GLU A 329 11.32 -25.52 18.04
CA GLU A 329 12.05 -26.78 18.27
C GLU A 329 11.42 -28.02 17.61
N ASN A 330 10.59 -27.83 16.57
CA ASN A 330 9.98 -28.92 15.82
C ASN A 330 10.92 -29.42 14.72
N GLY A 331 11.88 -30.25 15.13
CA GLY A 331 12.93 -30.70 14.21
C GLY A 331 12.45 -31.48 12.99
N ARG A 332 11.28 -32.14 13.07
CA ARG A 332 10.71 -32.87 11.93
C ARG A 332 10.24 -31.90 10.84
N LYS A 333 9.44 -30.89 11.22
CA LYS A 333 8.95 -29.89 10.27
C LYS A 333 10.07 -28.98 9.78
N ALA A 334 10.97 -28.53 10.66
CA ALA A 334 12.13 -27.74 10.27
C ALA A 334 12.98 -28.48 9.22
N HIS A 335 13.31 -29.76 9.45
CA HIS A 335 14.06 -30.56 8.48
C HIS A 335 13.32 -30.75 7.16
N HIS A 336 12.00 -30.98 7.20
CA HIS A 336 11.17 -31.10 6.00
C HIS A 336 11.26 -29.85 5.12
N TYR A 337 11.02 -28.67 5.68
CA TYR A 337 11.04 -27.41 4.92
C TYR A 337 12.45 -27.01 4.47
N LEU A 338 13.51 -27.36 5.21
CA LEU A 338 14.88 -27.18 4.72
C LEU A 338 15.16 -28.01 3.48
N ASN A 339 14.68 -29.26 3.42
CA ASN A 339 14.83 -30.08 2.23
C ASN A 339 14.09 -29.46 1.04
N LEU A 340 12.87 -28.95 1.25
CA LEU A 340 12.10 -28.25 0.21
C LEU A 340 12.80 -26.98 -0.26
N ALA A 341 13.40 -26.19 0.65
CA ALA A 341 14.17 -25.01 0.27
C ALA A 341 15.33 -25.38 -0.66
N ILE A 342 16.06 -26.47 -0.36
CA ILE A 342 17.14 -26.99 -1.21
C ILE A 342 16.60 -27.46 -2.57
N ASP A 343 15.48 -28.18 -2.58
CA ASP A 343 14.82 -28.63 -3.82
C ASP A 343 14.42 -27.45 -4.73
N HIS A 344 14.15 -26.28 -4.14
CA HIS A 344 13.82 -25.03 -4.85
C HIS A 344 15.03 -24.11 -5.06
N GLY A 345 16.26 -24.60 -4.85
CA GLY A 345 17.49 -23.89 -5.23
C GLY A 345 18.19 -23.11 -4.12
N PHE A 346 17.81 -23.29 -2.85
CA PHE A 346 18.62 -22.77 -1.74
C PHE A 346 19.98 -23.48 -1.68
N THR A 347 21.07 -22.71 -1.62
CA THR A 347 22.46 -23.21 -1.70
C THR A 347 23.39 -22.67 -0.60
N ASP A 348 22.93 -21.76 0.27
CA ASP A 348 23.79 -21.06 1.23
C ASP A 348 24.00 -21.87 2.52
N SER A 349 24.96 -22.80 2.47
CA SER A 349 25.34 -23.65 3.62
C SER A 349 25.93 -22.85 4.79
N ASP A 350 26.63 -21.75 4.51
CA ASP A 350 27.22 -20.91 5.55
C ASP A 350 26.13 -20.18 6.34
N LEU A 351 25.14 -19.59 5.67
CA LEU A 351 23.97 -19.02 6.33
C LEU A 351 23.28 -20.07 7.20
N LEU A 352 22.97 -21.25 6.63
CA LEU A 352 22.20 -22.29 7.31
C LEU A 352 22.87 -22.76 8.61
N GLN A 353 24.20 -22.89 8.62
CA GLN A 353 24.96 -23.29 9.81
C GLN A 353 25.04 -22.21 10.89
N ASN A 354 24.86 -20.94 10.52
CA ASN A 354 24.94 -19.82 11.45
C ASN A 354 23.58 -19.35 11.99
N LEU A 355 22.48 -19.95 11.55
CA LEU A 355 21.13 -19.65 12.07
C LEU A 355 20.91 -20.31 13.45
N PRO A 356 20.75 -19.53 14.54
CA PRO A 356 20.65 -20.05 15.91
C PRO A 356 19.45 -20.97 16.13
N GLU A 357 18.34 -20.73 15.43
CA GLU A 357 17.12 -21.54 15.48
C GLU A 357 17.32 -23.00 15.04
N PHE A 358 18.46 -23.34 14.44
CA PHE A 358 18.79 -24.71 14.04
C PHE A 358 19.86 -25.37 14.91
N ALA A 359 20.38 -24.71 15.95
CA ALA A 359 21.45 -25.25 16.80
C ALA A 359 21.13 -26.66 17.35
N PHE A 360 19.88 -26.90 17.75
CA PHE A 360 19.43 -28.20 18.26
C PHE A 360 19.43 -29.34 17.21
N LEU A 361 19.43 -28.99 15.92
CA LEU A 361 19.49 -29.92 14.79
C LEU A 361 20.91 -30.27 14.38
N GLN A 362 21.89 -29.38 14.60
CA GLN A 362 23.24 -29.52 14.05
C GLN A 362 23.97 -30.80 14.50
N SER A 363 23.64 -31.30 15.69
CA SER A 363 24.17 -32.56 16.24
C SER A 363 23.52 -33.83 15.66
N LYS A 364 22.43 -33.70 14.89
CA LYS A 364 21.65 -34.84 14.39
C LYS A 364 22.24 -35.38 13.08
N PRO A 365 22.25 -36.71 12.87
CA PRO A 365 22.69 -37.30 11.59
C PRO A 365 21.92 -36.77 10.37
N ALA A 366 20.63 -36.47 10.54
CA ALA A 366 19.79 -35.91 9.49
C ALA A 366 20.26 -34.52 9.01
N TRP A 367 20.91 -33.75 9.88
CA TRP A 367 21.50 -32.46 9.54
C TRP A 367 22.74 -32.61 8.67
N GLN A 368 23.64 -33.54 9.01
CA GLN A 368 24.82 -33.83 8.19
C GLN A 368 24.42 -34.32 6.79
N LYS A 369 23.36 -35.13 6.70
CA LYS A 369 22.80 -35.56 5.41
C LYS A 369 22.19 -34.38 4.63
N LEU A 370 21.54 -33.45 5.30
CA LEU A 370 20.99 -32.24 4.70
C LEU A 370 22.11 -31.36 4.13
N LEU A 371 23.17 -31.10 4.91
CA LEU A 371 24.32 -30.31 4.46
C LEU A 371 25.02 -30.93 3.25
N GLY A 372 25.07 -32.25 3.14
CA GLY A 372 25.62 -32.92 1.95
C GLY A 372 24.78 -32.76 0.67
N ARG A 373 23.60 -32.12 0.73
CA ARG A 373 22.80 -31.74 -0.43
C ARG A 373 23.09 -30.32 -0.93
N LEU A 374 23.74 -29.50 -0.10
CA LEU A 374 24.23 -28.16 -0.40
C LEU A 374 25.68 -28.24 -0.88
#